data_AF-A0A850LYZ6-F1
#
_entry.id   AF-A0A850LYZ6-F1
#
_cell.length_a   1.000
_cell.length_b   1.000
_cell.length_c   1.000
_cell.angle_alpha   90.00
_cell.angle_beta   90.00
_cell.angle_gamma   90.00
#
_symmetry.space_group_name_H-M   'P 1'
#
loop_
_entity.id
_entity.type
_entity.pdbx_description
1 polymer ?
#
loop_
_entity_poly.entity_id
_entity_poly.type
_entity_poly.pdbx_seq_one_letter_code
_entity_poly.pdbx_strand_id
1 'polypeptide(L)'
;MIILEMLKENTTDIQQIKFIVIDGHSHLGKDVDGQQNMNPLAPGGTFDFYAKVNTKLKSLAGDKELTYELNYEGQNYIFNFKFVPYNFTYLIYDKISELCKCGVHKDLISKFVNSWIIDQGVVFPFQDVFRQRKSEAEYRASNLNISRVTASFPNSLRLIGYARVTPSQREIAVNEVKFAVEKLGLRGLKLHPRSDGWLDKITEQFVINVLSEAARHSIPVLFDTRGKKSILDIYDVTKKTRAFLQKSNPNLVKHIKVIIGHCAAGNIGDEEVYAAIADDNTIGEISMMHGLACNQFYIGFKKWYNQTHKNKRVWSENLIYGSDYPYFFEKHAADNISFLISKEFFEKGGKLTDTANILGINMIRLLPEYSLPHKQEHDIKPQSAYIQNDQNTPSTDIIAEAIAALIEYKVINPTKLIYMFNQNFYNINEEILIDCVSVKNPNIQSKILAMDIFNNAKIMKIFKKDDEFKPFGGYKFFSPKDRLFLHSDIILKNPIHAFNHFKTSYT
;
A
#
# COMPACT_ATOMS: atom_id res chain seq x y z
N MET A 1 10.20 5.77 0.90
CA MET A 1 10.60 5.51 -0.49
C MET A 1 12.09 5.27 -0.57
N ILE A 2 12.54 4.47 -1.54
CA ILE A 2 13.96 4.31 -1.87
C ILE A 2 14.19 4.94 -3.24
N ILE A 3 15.18 5.83 -3.35
CA ILE A 3 15.65 6.36 -4.63
C ILE A 3 16.97 5.69 -4.97
N LEU A 4 17.06 5.11 -6.16
CA LEU A 4 18.30 4.67 -6.76
C LEU A 4 18.75 5.72 -7.77
N GLU A 5 19.96 6.24 -7.59
CA GLU A 5 20.70 7.00 -8.60
C GLU A 5 21.68 6.07 -9.29
N MET A 6 21.54 5.92 -10.61
CA MET A 6 22.48 5.18 -11.45
C MET A 6 23.32 6.19 -12.22
N LEU A 7 24.61 6.27 -11.88
CA LEU A 7 25.58 7.08 -12.60
C LEU A 7 26.33 6.19 -13.58
N LYS A 8 26.21 6.46 -14.88
CA LYS A 8 26.94 5.72 -15.90
C LYS A 8 28.42 6.13 -15.88
N GLU A 9 29.30 5.15 -15.88
CA GLU A 9 30.76 5.36 -15.84
C GLU A 9 31.20 6.32 -16.96
N ASN A 10 32.04 7.30 -16.63
CA ASN A 10 32.54 8.35 -17.53
C ASN A 10 31.48 9.31 -18.11
N THR A 11 30.31 9.43 -17.49
CA THR A 11 29.29 10.42 -17.86
C THR A 11 28.81 11.20 -16.63
N THR A 12 28.13 12.33 -16.86
CA THR A 12 27.38 13.06 -15.82
C THR A 12 25.89 12.67 -15.81
N ASP A 13 25.50 11.67 -16.60
CA ASP A 13 24.11 11.27 -16.75
C ASP A 13 23.69 10.43 -15.55
N ILE A 14 22.78 11.01 -14.74
CA ILE A 14 22.19 10.34 -13.59
C ILE A 14 20.77 9.91 -13.94
N GLN A 15 20.53 8.61 -13.94
CA GLN A 15 19.18 8.06 -14.01
C GLN A 15 18.66 7.84 -12.59
N GLN A 16 17.46 8.37 -12.30
CA GLN A 16 16.79 8.17 -11.02
C GLN A 16 15.64 7.18 -11.13
N ILE A 17 15.59 6.22 -10.21
CA ILE A 17 14.52 5.23 -10.11
C ILE A 17 13.95 5.29 -8.70
N LYS A 18 12.62 5.32 -8.59
CA LYS A 18 11.88 5.44 -7.33
C LYS A 18 11.21 4.10 -7.00
N PHE A 19 11.50 3.55 -5.83
CA PHE A 19 10.84 2.37 -5.29
C PHE A 19 9.92 2.75 -4.13
N ILE A 20 8.61 2.55 -4.32
CA ILE A 20 7.65 2.60 -3.21
C ILE A 20 7.86 1.36 -2.34
N VAL A 21 7.89 1.56 -1.03
CA VAL A 21 7.98 0.48 -0.04
C VAL A 21 6.67 0.41 0.72
N ILE A 22 5.95 -0.69 0.60
CA ILE A 22 4.72 -0.97 1.36
C ILE A 22 4.92 -2.21 2.19
N ASP A 23 4.81 -2.07 3.51
CA ASP A 23 4.72 -3.22 4.40
C ASP A 23 3.36 -3.90 4.22
N GLY A 24 3.34 -5.06 3.56
CA GLY A 24 2.12 -5.83 3.29
C GLY A 24 1.60 -6.63 4.48
N HIS A 25 2.33 -6.68 5.61
CA HIS A 25 1.92 -7.46 6.77
C HIS A 25 2.31 -6.77 8.09
N SER A 26 1.35 -6.17 8.80
CA SER A 26 1.53 -5.64 10.16
C SER A 26 0.23 -5.77 10.97
N HIS A 27 0.30 -5.72 12.30
CA HIS A 27 -0.86 -5.84 13.18
C HIS A 27 -1.09 -4.58 14.00
N LEU A 28 -2.34 -4.36 14.37
CA LEU A 28 -2.78 -3.25 15.18
C LEU A 28 -3.85 -3.71 16.18
N GLY A 29 -3.77 -3.23 17.42
CA GLY A 29 -4.62 -3.65 18.52
C GLY A 29 -3.84 -4.33 19.64
N LYS A 30 -4.47 -5.29 20.32
CA LYS A 30 -3.88 -6.05 21.42
C LYS A 30 -4.31 -7.49 21.35
N ASP A 31 -3.37 -8.40 21.12
CA ASP A 31 -3.61 -9.83 21.06
C ASP A 31 -3.90 -10.42 22.46
N VAL A 32 -4.53 -11.59 22.47
CA VAL A 32 -4.75 -12.40 23.68
C VAL A 32 -3.45 -12.95 24.27
N ASP A 33 -2.38 -13.07 23.47
CA ASP A 33 -1.06 -13.52 23.93
C ASP A 33 -0.22 -12.42 24.61
N GLY A 34 -0.72 -11.18 24.64
CA GLY A 34 -0.07 -10.02 25.26
C GLY A 34 0.67 -9.09 24.30
N GLN A 35 0.86 -9.47 23.03
CA GLN A 35 1.38 -8.56 22.01
C GLN A 35 0.44 -7.38 21.79
N GLN A 36 1.00 -6.19 21.57
CA GLN A 36 0.18 -4.99 21.38
C GLN A 36 0.85 -3.96 20.47
N ASN A 37 0.01 -3.30 19.70
CA ASN A 37 0.30 -2.11 18.92
C ASN A 37 -0.98 -1.28 18.88
N MET A 38 -1.33 -0.65 20.01
CA MET A 38 -2.60 0.06 20.19
C MET A 38 -2.61 1.44 19.51
N ASN A 39 -1.44 2.05 19.35
CA ASN A 39 -1.28 3.37 18.77
C ASN A 39 -0.04 3.37 17.85
N PRO A 40 -0.22 3.50 16.51
CA PRO A 40 0.90 3.50 15.57
C PRO A 40 1.95 4.58 15.84
N LEU A 41 1.55 5.71 16.43
CA LEU A 41 2.38 6.88 16.72
C LEU A 41 3.05 6.83 18.09
N ALA A 42 2.69 5.88 18.95
CA ALA A 42 3.32 5.75 20.26
C ALA A 42 4.75 5.19 20.13
N PRO A 43 5.63 5.45 21.12
CA PRO A 43 6.87 4.68 21.24
C PRO A 43 6.57 3.19 21.26
N GLY A 44 7.29 2.40 20.46
CA GLY A 44 6.99 0.98 20.28
C GLY A 44 5.71 0.70 19.49
N GLY A 45 5.20 1.64 18.69
CA GLY A 45 4.15 1.41 17.69
C GLY A 45 4.70 1.22 16.27
N THR A 46 3.82 1.08 15.28
CA THR A 46 4.19 0.85 13.86
C THR A 46 5.25 1.81 13.34
N PHE A 47 5.13 3.12 13.60
CA PHE A 47 6.05 4.09 13.00
C PHE A 47 7.40 4.14 13.70
N ASP A 48 7.45 3.86 14.99
CA ASP A 48 8.70 3.64 15.73
C ASP A 48 9.42 2.39 15.20
N PHE A 49 8.68 1.32 14.91
CA PHE A 49 9.23 0.15 14.25
C PHE A 49 9.83 0.48 12.87
N TYR A 50 9.14 1.25 12.02
CA TYR A 50 9.71 1.68 10.74
C TYR A 50 10.96 2.55 10.90
N ALA A 51 11.03 3.39 11.94
CA ALA A 51 12.23 4.14 12.24
C ALA A 51 13.40 3.21 12.62
N LYS A 52 13.15 2.15 13.38
CA LYS A 52 14.15 1.12 13.71
C LYS A 52 14.63 0.36 12.46
N VAL A 53 13.74 0.03 11.54
CA VAL A 53 14.10 -0.56 10.23
C VAL A 53 15.05 0.36 9.46
N ASN A 54 14.75 1.66 9.37
CA ASN A 54 15.63 2.63 8.72
C ASN A 54 17.01 2.72 9.39
N THR A 55 17.04 2.80 10.72
CA THR A 55 18.31 2.76 11.49
C THR A 55 19.11 1.51 11.17
N LYS A 56 18.45 0.35 11.07
CA LYS A 56 19.11 -0.91 10.73
C LYS A 56 19.68 -0.88 9.31
N LEU A 57 18.93 -0.40 8.32
CA LEU A 57 19.40 -0.26 6.95
C LEU A 57 20.60 0.69 6.85
N LYS A 58 20.56 1.83 7.53
CA LYS A 58 21.70 2.77 7.62
C LYS A 58 22.92 2.11 8.24
N SER A 59 22.75 1.30 9.30
CA SER A 59 23.87 0.59 9.91
C SER A 59 24.50 -0.45 8.99
N LEU A 60 23.71 -1.07 8.09
CA LEU A 60 24.21 -2.01 7.10
C LEU A 60 24.95 -1.32 5.95
N ALA A 61 24.58 -0.07 5.63
CA ALA A 61 25.27 0.76 4.64
C ALA A 61 26.57 1.42 5.19
N GLY A 62 26.71 1.48 6.52
CA GLY A 62 27.89 1.99 7.22
C GLY A 62 28.09 3.50 7.03
N ASP A 63 27.28 4.33 7.70
CA ASP A 63 27.26 5.82 7.69
C ASP A 63 27.25 6.53 6.32
N LYS A 64 27.43 5.80 5.21
CA LYS A 64 27.39 6.24 3.83
C LYS A 64 26.09 5.81 3.18
N GLU A 65 25.72 6.47 2.10
CA GLU A 65 24.70 5.96 1.18
C GLU A 65 25.13 4.57 0.69
N LEU A 66 24.17 3.66 0.46
CA LEU A 66 24.50 2.31 -0.01
C LEU A 66 24.95 2.42 -1.48
N THR A 67 26.27 2.52 -1.66
CA THR A 67 26.89 2.80 -2.96
C THR A 67 27.80 1.68 -3.38
N TYR A 68 27.65 1.21 -4.62
CA TYR A 68 28.54 0.21 -5.19
C TYR A 68 28.55 0.25 -6.72
N GLU A 69 29.66 -0.20 -7.30
CA GLU A 69 29.80 -0.41 -8.74
C GLU A 69 29.21 -1.76 -9.15
N LEU A 70 28.48 -1.76 -10.27
CA LEU A 70 27.82 -2.93 -10.82
C LEU A 70 27.83 -2.87 -12.35
N ASN A 71 28.16 -3.98 -13.01
CA ASN A 71 27.84 -4.17 -14.42
C ASN A 71 26.36 -4.57 -14.54
N TYR A 72 25.53 -3.66 -15.02
CA TYR A 72 24.09 -3.86 -15.18
C TYR A 72 23.73 -3.70 -16.65
N GLU A 73 23.13 -4.75 -17.23
CA GLU A 73 22.74 -4.79 -18.65
C GLU A 73 23.90 -4.48 -19.63
N GLY A 74 25.12 -4.93 -19.28
CA GLY A 74 26.31 -4.77 -20.11
C GLY A 74 27.00 -3.41 -20.00
N GLN A 75 26.53 -2.53 -19.11
CA GLN A 75 27.16 -1.24 -18.83
C GLN A 75 27.54 -1.14 -17.35
N ASN A 76 28.66 -0.48 -17.05
CA ASN A 76 29.07 -0.21 -15.67
C ASN A 76 28.34 1.03 -15.14
N TYR A 77 27.76 0.87 -13.96
CA TYR A 77 27.10 1.94 -13.23
C TYR A 77 27.61 2.00 -11.81
N ILE A 78 27.64 3.20 -11.24
CA ILE A 78 27.67 3.41 -9.80
C ILE A 78 26.22 3.52 -9.35
N PHE A 79 25.79 2.55 -8.56
CA PHE A 79 24.48 2.54 -7.91
C PHE A 79 24.60 3.28 -6.58
N ASN A 80 23.69 4.21 -6.31
CA ASN A 80 23.61 4.93 -5.06
C ASN A 80 22.15 4.92 -4.55
N PHE A 81 21.90 4.23 -3.43
CA PHE A 81 20.57 4.16 -2.83
C PHE A 81 20.39 5.17 -1.70
N LYS A 82 19.34 5.98 -1.81
CA LYS A 82 18.91 6.99 -0.85
C LYS A 82 17.56 6.62 -0.24
N PHE A 83 17.44 6.80 1.08
CA PHE A 83 16.20 6.56 1.83
C PHE A 83 15.51 7.89 2.11
N VAL A 84 14.50 8.22 1.31
CA VAL A 84 13.81 9.51 1.38
C VAL A 84 12.30 9.31 1.54
N PRO A 85 11.59 10.27 2.15
CA PRO A 85 10.14 10.22 2.14
C PRO A 85 9.57 10.36 0.73
N TYR A 86 8.36 9.82 0.52
CA TYR A 86 7.56 10.22 -0.63
C TYR A 86 7.17 11.70 -0.52
N ASN A 87 7.65 12.50 -1.47
CA ASN A 87 7.67 13.96 -1.39
C ASN A 87 6.30 14.56 -1.04
N PHE A 88 5.25 14.20 -1.77
CA PHE A 88 3.92 14.81 -1.59
C PHE A 88 3.34 14.55 -0.20
N THR A 89 3.41 13.30 0.29
CA THR A 89 2.93 12.97 1.63
C THR A 89 3.75 13.69 2.68
N TYR A 90 5.08 13.75 2.56
CA TYR A 90 5.91 14.46 3.50
C TYR A 90 5.59 15.96 3.56
N LEU A 91 5.46 16.62 2.40
CA LEU A 91 5.11 18.04 2.33
C LEU A 91 3.78 18.36 3.01
N ILE A 92 2.74 17.51 2.87
CA ILE A 92 1.48 17.72 3.62
C ILE A 92 1.74 17.74 5.13
N TYR A 93 2.52 16.78 5.64
CA TYR A 93 2.77 16.67 7.09
C TYR A 93 3.62 17.82 7.59
N ASP A 94 4.61 18.24 6.79
CA ASP A 94 5.50 19.35 7.08
C ASP A 94 4.70 20.66 7.17
N LYS A 95 3.86 20.93 6.17
CA LYS A 95 2.98 22.11 6.16
C LYS A 95 1.93 22.08 7.27
N ILE A 96 1.42 20.91 7.66
CA ILE A 96 0.56 20.81 8.86
C ILE A 96 1.33 21.18 10.13
N SER A 97 2.56 20.69 10.30
CA SER A 97 3.39 21.03 11.46
C SER A 97 3.77 22.51 11.50
N GLU A 98 3.97 23.17 10.35
CA GLU A 98 4.17 24.62 10.25
C GLU A 98 2.89 25.43 10.61
N LEU A 99 1.73 25.02 10.11
CA LEU A 99 0.44 25.67 10.37
C LEU A 99 -0.02 25.50 11.82
N CYS A 100 0.20 24.31 12.40
CA CYS A 100 -0.24 23.95 13.74
C CYS A 100 0.73 24.49 14.83
N LYS A 101 0.61 25.78 15.15
CA LYS A 101 1.45 26.42 16.20
C LYS A 101 1.18 25.87 17.61
N CYS A 102 -0.03 25.38 17.87
CA CYS A 102 -0.45 24.67 19.08
C CYS A 102 -1.49 23.60 18.72
N GLY A 103 -1.35 22.37 19.23
CA GLY A 103 -2.33 21.31 18.96
C GLY A 103 -1.73 19.91 18.80
N VAL A 104 -2.57 18.98 18.34
CA VAL A 104 -2.30 17.54 18.24
C VAL A 104 -1.30 17.19 17.12
N HIS A 105 -1.13 18.08 16.14
CA HIS A 105 -0.27 17.84 14.97
C HIS A 105 1.05 18.64 14.96
N LYS A 106 1.33 19.43 16.00
CA LYS A 106 2.54 20.26 16.08
C LYS A 106 3.82 19.43 15.97
N ASP A 107 3.84 18.24 16.57
CA ASP A 107 4.98 17.33 16.66
C ASP A 107 4.91 16.19 15.63
N LEU A 108 4.05 16.33 14.61
CA LEU A 108 3.75 15.25 13.68
C LEU A 108 4.98 14.82 12.88
N ILE A 109 5.72 15.76 12.29
CA ILE A 109 6.98 15.44 11.58
C ILE A 109 7.98 14.76 12.50
N SER A 110 8.13 15.23 13.75
CA SER A 110 9.05 14.59 14.70
C SER A 110 8.62 13.17 15.09
N LYS A 111 7.31 12.88 15.18
CA LYS A 111 6.80 11.52 15.43
C LYS A 111 7.07 10.55 14.29
N PHE A 112 7.26 11.07 13.08
CA PHE A 112 7.59 10.27 11.90
C PHE A 112 9.06 10.28 11.53
N VAL A 113 9.92 10.91 12.32
CA VAL A 113 11.35 10.98 12.05
C VAL A 113 11.91 9.58 11.78
N ASN A 114 12.67 9.45 10.70
CA ASN A 114 13.24 8.18 10.21
C ASN A 114 12.24 7.07 9.83
N SER A 115 10.94 7.20 10.06
CA SER A 115 9.94 6.17 9.72
C SER A 115 9.54 6.14 8.23
N TRP A 116 10.04 7.09 7.43
CA TRP A 116 9.66 7.32 6.03
C TRP A 116 10.24 6.32 5.02
N ILE A 117 11.07 5.37 5.49
CA ILE A 117 11.56 4.28 4.64
C ILE A 117 10.40 3.48 4.04
N ILE A 118 9.36 3.23 4.85
CA ILE A 118 8.13 2.55 4.47
C ILE A 118 7.06 3.62 4.19
N ASP A 119 6.59 3.68 2.96
CA ASP A 119 5.65 4.69 2.48
C ASP A 119 4.24 4.43 3.03
N GLN A 120 3.79 3.16 2.98
CA GLN A 120 2.53 2.70 3.56
C GLN A 120 2.66 1.36 4.28
N GLY A 121 1.76 1.07 5.23
CA GLY A 121 1.66 -0.23 5.90
C GLY A 121 0.24 -0.79 5.88
N VAL A 122 0.09 -2.06 5.51
CA VAL A 122 -1.14 -2.83 5.69
C VAL A 122 -1.20 -3.29 7.15
N VAL A 123 -2.29 -2.96 7.83
CA VAL A 123 -2.51 -3.33 9.23
C VAL A 123 -3.79 -4.14 9.42
N PHE A 124 -3.70 -5.17 10.25
CA PHE A 124 -4.81 -6.06 10.59
C PHE A 124 -5.17 -6.02 12.08
N PRO A 125 -6.39 -6.41 12.45
CA PRO A 125 -6.66 -6.78 13.83
C PRO A 125 -5.94 -8.07 14.20
N PHE A 126 -5.35 -8.07 15.40
CA PHE A 126 -4.84 -9.27 16.08
C PHE A 126 -5.93 -10.32 16.33
N GLN A 127 -5.57 -11.46 16.93
CA GLN A 127 -6.53 -12.31 17.62
C GLN A 127 -6.92 -11.58 18.92
N ASP A 128 -7.54 -10.41 18.79
CA ASP A 128 -7.48 -9.41 19.83
C ASP A 128 -8.47 -9.63 20.97
N VAL A 129 -8.21 -8.92 22.07
CA VAL A 129 -9.13 -8.82 23.23
C VAL A 129 -10.43 -8.07 22.92
N PHE A 130 -10.60 -7.57 21.69
CA PHE A 130 -11.81 -6.92 21.20
C PHE A 130 -12.73 -7.89 20.45
N ARG A 131 -12.21 -9.06 20.02
CA ARG A 131 -13.00 -10.11 19.41
C ARG A 131 -14.16 -10.48 20.35
N GLN A 132 -15.34 -10.63 19.78
CA GLN A 132 -16.59 -10.98 20.46
C GLN A 132 -17.18 -9.90 21.38
N ARG A 133 -16.63 -8.68 21.42
CA ARG A 133 -17.26 -7.54 22.14
C ARG A 133 -18.53 -7.01 21.47
N LYS A 134 -18.83 -7.47 20.27
CA LYS A 134 -20.01 -7.13 19.47
C LYS A 134 -20.59 -8.41 18.88
N SER A 135 -21.90 -8.59 18.98
CA SER A 135 -22.58 -9.86 18.67
C SER A 135 -22.82 -10.07 17.17
N GLU A 136 -22.70 -9.03 16.34
CA GLU A 136 -22.99 -9.11 14.91
C GLU A 136 -22.01 -10.00 14.14
N ALA A 137 -20.73 -10.01 14.54
CA ALA A 137 -19.68 -10.89 14.00
C ALA A 137 -18.51 -10.94 14.98
N GLU A 138 -17.72 -12.02 14.97
CA GLU A 138 -16.63 -12.23 15.93
C GLU A 138 -15.62 -11.07 15.96
N TYR A 139 -15.25 -10.53 14.80
CA TYR A 139 -14.28 -9.44 14.68
C TYR A 139 -14.89 -8.06 14.45
N ARG A 140 -16.21 -7.88 14.67
CA ARG A 140 -16.90 -6.61 14.41
C ARG A 140 -16.28 -5.42 15.15
N ALA A 141 -15.98 -5.59 16.44
CA ALA A 141 -15.37 -4.52 17.24
C ALA A 141 -13.94 -4.21 16.80
N SER A 142 -13.18 -5.25 16.45
CA SER A 142 -11.80 -5.17 15.96
C SER A 142 -11.75 -4.43 14.62
N ASN A 143 -12.63 -4.77 13.68
CA ASN A 143 -12.75 -4.10 12.37
C ASN A 143 -13.10 -2.62 12.50
N LEU A 144 -14.03 -2.27 13.40
CA LEU A 144 -14.36 -0.87 13.72
C LEU A 144 -13.13 -0.11 14.26
N ASN A 145 -12.33 -0.75 15.10
CA ASN A 145 -11.13 -0.13 15.65
C ASN A 145 -10.05 0.10 14.57
N ILE A 146 -9.78 -0.90 13.72
CA ILE A 146 -8.88 -0.74 12.58
C ILE A 146 -9.34 0.41 11.69
N SER A 147 -10.60 0.40 11.26
CA SER A 147 -11.17 1.44 10.40
C SER A 147 -11.02 2.83 11.02
N ARG A 148 -11.36 2.99 12.30
CA ARG A 148 -11.19 4.27 13.01
C ARG A 148 -9.76 4.80 12.92
N VAL A 149 -8.77 3.91 13.10
CA VAL A 149 -7.36 4.28 13.03
C VAL A 149 -6.93 4.56 11.60
N THR A 150 -7.25 3.70 10.64
CA THR A 150 -6.74 3.80 9.26
C THR A 150 -7.54 4.72 8.35
N ALA A 151 -8.74 5.16 8.74
CA ALA A 151 -9.56 6.10 7.99
C ALA A 151 -9.45 7.55 8.52
N SER A 152 -8.53 7.81 9.46
CA SER A 152 -8.34 9.13 10.05
C SER A 152 -6.92 9.63 9.86
N PHE A 153 -6.77 10.91 9.53
CA PHE A 153 -5.48 11.58 9.58
C PHE A 153 -4.94 11.56 11.03
N PRO A 154 -3.64 11.31 11.27
CA PRO A 154 -2.55 11.24 10.29
C PRO A 154 -2.25 9.83 9.77
N ASN A 155 -3.04 8.83 10.15
CA ASN A 155 -2.72 7.44 9.81
C ASN A 155 -3.22 7.07 8.41
N SER A 156 -4.32 7.65 7.94
CA SER A 156 -4.97 7.32 6.67
C SER A 156 -4.15 7.56 5.40
N LEU A 157 -3.11 8.38 5.46
CA LEU A 157 -2.19 8.57 4.34
C LEU A 157 -1.03 7.56 4.36
N ARG A 158 -0.82 6.85 5.48
CA ARG A 158 0.30 5.93 5.70
C ARG A 158 -0.09 4.50 6.06
N LEU A 159 -1.35 4.24 6.40
CA LEU A 159 -1.84 2.92 6.78
C LEU A 159 -3.02 2.50 5.91
N ILE A 160 -3.09 1.20 5.64
CA ILE A 160 -4.14 0.53 4.88
C ILE A 160 -4.79 -0.48 5.81
N GLY A 161 -6.04 -0.24 6.19
CA GLY A 161 -6.77 -1.14 7.09
C GLY A 161 -7.35 -2.33 6.35
N TYR A 162 -7.08 -3.53 6.87
CA TYR A 162 -7.73 -4.77 6.44
C TYR A 162 -8.66 -5.26 7.53
N ALA A 163 -9.76 -5.87 7.13
CA ALA A 163 -10.68 -6.53 8.04
C ALA A 163 -10.15 -7.90 8.47
N ARG A 164 -10.74 -8.46 9.52
CA ARG A 164 -10.64 -9.87 9.87
C ARG A 164 -12.04 -10.46 9.97
N VAL A 165 -12.20 -11.70 9.55
CA VAL A 165 -13.44 -12.47 9.71
C VAL A 165 -13.10 -13.92 10.05
N THR A 166 -14.05 -14.62 10.64
CA THR A 166 -13.95 -16.06 10.89
C THR A 166 -14.85 -16.80 9.90
N PRO A 167 -14.31 -17.42 8.84
CA PRO A 167 -15.13 -18.04 7.79
C PRO A 167 -16.09 -19.13 8.30
N SER A 168 -15.77 -19.80 9.41
CA SER A 168 -16.65 -20.80 10.03
C SER A 168 -17.98 -20.23 10.57
N GLN A 169 -18.11 -18.89 10.70
CA GLN A 169 -19.38 -18.21 10.96
C GLN A 169 -20.29 -18.12 9.72
N ARG A 170 -19.86 -18.67 8.57
CA ARG A 170 -20.65 -18.83 7.33
C ARG A 170 -21.19 -17.50 6.82
N GLU A 171 -22.50 -17.34 6.73
CA GLU A 171 -23.16 -16.15 6.19
C GLU A 171 -22.82 -14.89 7.00
N ILE A 172 -22.63 -15.01 8.31
CA ILE A 172 -22.18 -13.90 9.17
C ILE A 172 -20.82 -13.37 8.69
N ALA A 173 -19.88 -14.26 8.32
CA ALA A 173 -18.57 -13.86 7.82
C ALA A 173 -18.68 -13.14 6.47
N VAL A 174 -19.55 -13.62 5.57
CA VAL A 174 -19.81 -12.98 4.26
C VAL A 174 -20.40 -11.58 4.46
N ASN A 175 -21.38 -11.44 5.35
CA ASN A 175 -21.98 -10.15 5.67
C ASN A 175 -20.98 -9.20 6.34
N GLU A 176 -20.05 -9.72 7.14
CA GLU A 176 -18.99 -8.92 7.74
C GLU A 176 -17.97 -8.42 6.71
N VAL A 177 -17.61 -9.23 5.70
CA VAL A 177 -16.78 -8.76 4.57
C VAL A 177 -17.45 -7.57 3.89
N LYS A 178 -18.74 -7.70 3.55
CA LYS A 178 -19.51 -6.63 2.92
C LYS A 178 -19.53 -5.36 3.78
N PHE A 179 -19.83 -5.50 5.07
CA PHE A 179 -19.85 -4.39 6.01
C PHE A 179 -18.49 -3.69 6.11
N ALA A 180 -17.41 -4.47 6.23
CA ALA A 180 -16.06 -3.93 6.34
C ALA A 180 -15.63 -3.11 5.12
N VAL A 181 -15.98 -3.55 3.90
CA VAL A 181 -15.64 -2.80 2.69
C VAL A 181 -16.58 -1.60 2.52
N GLU A 182 -17.90 -1.84 2.49
CA GLU A 182 -18.88 -0.83 2.08
C GLU A 182 -19.15 0.23 3.15
N LYS A 183 -19.00 -0.12 4.44
CA LYS A 183 -19.30 0.80 5.56
C LYS A 183 -18.05 1.31 6.25
N LEU A 184 -17.01 0.48 6.35
CA LEU A 184 -15.80 0.85 7.06
C LEU A 184 -14.67 1.32 6.14
N GLY A 185 -14.80 1.13 4.82
CA GLY A 185 -13.78 1.50 3.84
C GLY A 185 -12.49 0.68 3.93
N LEU A 186 -12.53 -0.50 4.58
CA LEU A 186 -11.37 -1.39 4.68
C LEU A 186 -11.06 -2.01 3.31
N ARG A 187 -9.76 -2.16 3.01
CA ARG A 187 -9.26 -2.40 1.63
C ARG A 187 -8.76 -3.82 1.40
N GLY A 188 -9.06 -4.74 2.30
CA GLY A 188 -8.58 -6.11 2.28
C GLY A 188 -9.07 -6.92 3.47
N LEU A 189 -8.72 -8.21 3.48
CA LEU A 189 -9.12 -9.17 4.50
C LEU A 189 -7.93 -9.98 4.99
N LYS A 190 -7.90 -10.31 6.28
CA LYS A 190 -7.04 -11.32 6.89
C LYS A 190 -7.87 -12.47 7.41
N LEU A 191 -7.42 -13.68 7.11
CA LEU A 191 -7.93 -14.94 7.62
C LEU A 191 -6.81 -15.63 8.38
N HIS A 192 -7.07 -16.14 9.58
CA HIS A 192 -6.04 -16.79 10.38
C HIS A 192 -6.48 -18.18 10.86
N PRO A 193 -6.45 -19.21 9.98
CA PRO A 193 -6.95 -20.55 10.27
C PRO A 193 -6.44 -21.16 11.57
N ARG A 194 -5.16 -20.95 11.89
CA ARG A 194 -4.54 -21.50 13.10
C ARG A 194 -5.09 -20.85 14.36
N SER A 195 -5.03 -19.53 14.45
CA SER A 195 -5.48 -18.78 15.63
C SER A 195 -6.99 -18.85 15.83
N ASP A 196 -7.75 -18.95 14.74
CA ASP A 196 -9.21 -19.00 14.78
C ASP A 196 -9.76 -20.45 14.85
N GLY A 197 -8.89 -21.47 14.92
CA GLY A 197 -9.30 -22.86 15.21
C GLY A 197 -9.97 -23.61 14.06
N TRP A 198 -9.62 -23.32 12.80
CA TRP A 198 -10.16 -23.99 11.61
C TRP A 198 -9.08 -24.41 10.60
N LEU A 199 -7.86 -24.66 11.08
CA LEU A 199 -6.70 -25.05 10.26
C LEU A 199 -6.94 -26.29 9.40
N ASP A 200 -7.71 -27.25 9.89
CA ASP A 200 -8.11 -28.49 9.22
C ASP A 200 -9.26 -28.32 8.21
N LYS A 201 -9.82 -27.11 8.10
CA LYS A 201 -11.03 -26.79 7.33
C LYS A 201 -10.82 -25.67 6.33
N ILE A 202 -9.56 -25.40 5.93
CA ILE A 202 -9.23 -24.34 4.97
C ILE A 202 -9.93 -24.56 3.62
N THR A 203 -10.12 -25.82 3.21
CA THR A 203 -10.66 -26.19 1.89
C THR A 203 -12.19 -26.27 1.84
N GLU A 204 -12.87 -25.90 2.92
CA GLU A 204 -14.31 -26.01 3.08
C GLU A 204 -15.10 -24.92 2.32
N GLN A 205 -16.38 -25.21 2.04
CA GLN A 205 -17.26 -24.34 1.27
C GLN A 205 -17.43 -22.94 1.89
N PHE A 206 -17.38 -22.83 3.21
CA PHE A 206 -17.53 -21.53 3.87
C PHE A 206 -16.35 -20.58 3.57
N VAL A 207 -15.15 -21.11 3.31
CA VAL A 207 -13.98 -20.32 2.89
C VAL A 207 -14.16 -19.86 1.45
N ILE A 208 -14.63 -20.75 0.57
CA ILE A 208 -14.96 -20.41 -0.83
C ILE A 208 -15.97 -19.26 -0.89
N ASN A 209 -16.98 -19.26 -0.02
CA ASN A 209 -17.98 -18.19 0.03
C ASN A 209 -17.37 -16.84 0.44
N VAL A 210 -16.47 -16.83 1.42
CA VAL A 210 -15.74 -15.61 1.85
C VAL A 210 -14.82 -15.11 0.74
N LEU A 211 -14.06 -15.99 0.08
CA LEU A 211 -13.20 -15.61 -1.04
C LEU A 211 -14.01 -15.11 -2.25
N SER A 212 -15.19 -15.68 -2.49
CA SER A 212 -16.10 -15.22 -3.53
C SER A 212 -16.64 -13.82 -3.25
N GLU A 213 -16.97 -13.52 -1.99
CA GLU A 213 -17.38 -12.17 -1.59
C GLU A 213 -16.22 -11.17 -1.70
N ALA A 214 -15.02 -11.53 -1.25
CA ALA A 214 -13.84 -10.71 -1.42
C ALA A 214 -13.55 -10.37 -2.90
N ALA A 215 -13.75 -11.35 -3.80
CA ALA A 215 -13.62 -11.16 -5.25
C ALA A 215 -14.66 -10.18 -5.82
N ARG A 216 -15.89 -10.12 -5.27
CA ARG A 216 -16.90 -9.11 -5.69
C ARG A 216 -16.43 -7.68 -5.44
N HIS A 217 -15.72 -7.47 -4.34
CA HIS A 217 -15.14 -6.18 -3.97
C HIS A 217 -13.73 -5.98 -4.52
N SER A 218 -13.18 -6.97 -5.24
CA SER A 218 -11.79 -6.98 -5.73
C SER A 218 -10.76 -6.67 -4.64
N ILE A 219 -11.01 -7.12 -3.41
CA ILE A 219 -10.09 -6.93 -2.28
C ILE A 219 -9.17 -8.15 -2.11
N PRO A 220 -7.92 -7.96 -1.69
CA PRO A 220 -7.01 -9.07 -1.38
C PRO A 220 -7.35 -9.73 -0.04
N VAL A 221 -7.07 -11.04 0.03
CA VAL A 221 -7.27 -11.86 1.23
C VAL A 221 -5.93 -12.49 1.63
N LEU A 222 -5.40 -12.09 2.77
CA LEU A 222 -4.21 -12.68 3.37
C LEU A 222 -4.59 -13.84 4.28
N PHE A 223 -4.04 -15.02 3.99
CA PHE A 223 -4.06 -16.15 4.90
C PHE A 223 -2.80 -16.12 5.76
N ASP A 224 -2.98 -15.80 7.04
CA ASP A 224 -1.93 -15.85 8.04
C ASP A 224 -1.79 -17.30 8.53
N THR A 225 -0.92 -18.03 7.85
CA THR A 225 -0.48 -19.36 8.24
C THR A 225 0.96 -19.56 7.84
N ARG A 226 1.57 -20.63 8.34
CA ARG A 226 2.88 -21.09 7.89
C ARG A 226 2.85 -22.62 7.82
N GLY A 227 3.77 -23.17 7.02
CA GLY A 227 3.94 -24.61 6.87
C GLY A 227 3.30 -25.14 5.60
N LYS A 228 4.01 -26.08 4.98
CA LYS A 228 3.66 -26.66 3.68
C LYS A 228 2.19 -27.06 3.55
N LYS A 229 1.66 -27.84 4.50
CA LYS A 229 0.28 -28.36 4.40
C LYS A 229 -0.76 -27.24 4.27
N SER A 230 -0.72 -26.23 5.14
CA SER A 230 -1.70 -25.14 5.09
C SER A 230 -1.54 -24.31 3.82
N ILE A 231 -0.31 -24.11 3.34
CA ILE A 231 -0.04 -23.46 2.05
C ILE A 231 -0.71 -24.22 0.89
N LEU A 232 -0.59 -25.55 0.86
CA LEU A 232 -1.22 -26.38 -0.16
C LEU A 232 -2.74 -26.42 -0.03
N ASP A 233 -3.28 -26.38 1.19
CA ASP A 233 -4.73 -26.26 1.42
C ASP A 233 -5.26 -24.89 0.95
N ILE A 234 -4.51 -23.81 1.15
CA ILE A 234 -4.84 -22.47 0.63
C ILE A 234 -4.82 -22.48 -0.90
N TYR A 235 -3.83 -23.16 -1.48
CA TYR A 235 -3.76 -23.34 -2.92
C TYR A 235 -4.99 -24.07 -3.47
N ASP A 236 -5.39 -25.19 -2.85
CA ASP A 236 -6.57 -25.96 -3.23
C ASP A 236 -7.87 -25.15 -3.09
N VAL A 237 -8.08 -24.43 -1.98
CA VAL A 237 -9.30 -23.61 -1.82
C VAL A 237 -9.36 -22.46 -2.83
N THR A 238 -8.20 -21.91 -3.22
CA THR A 238 -8.13 -20.88 -4.27
C THR A 238 -8.56 -21.45 -5.63
N LYS A 239 -8.09 -22.64 -5.99
CA LYS A 239 -8.52 -23.35 -7.20
C LYS A 239 -10.00 -23.71 -7.18
N LYS A 240 -10.51 -24.21 -6.04
CA LYS A 240 -11.95 -24.49 -5.87
C LYS A 240 -12.80 -23.24 -6.01
N THR A 241 -12.35 -22.11 -5.44
CA THR A 241 -13.02 -20.81 -5.59
C THR A 241 -13.03 -20.35 -7.04
N ARG A 242 -11.90 -20.48 -7.75
CA ARG A 242 -11.81 -20.19 -9.18
C ARG A 242 -12.82 -21.03 -9.97
N ALA A 243 -12.85 -22.35 -9.75
CA ALA A 243 -13.77 -23.25 -10.44
C ALA A 243 -15.24 -22.93 -10.13
N PHE A 244 -15.54 -22.56 -8.88
CA PHE A 244 -16.88 -22.12 -8.47
C PHE A 244 -17.30 -20.82 -9.17
N LEU A 245 -16.44 -19.80 -9.18
CA LEU A 245 -16.71 -18.53 -9.84
C LEU A 245 -16.73 -18.66 -11.37
N GLN A 246 -15.91 -19.52 -11.96
CA GLN A 246 -15.95 -19.80 -13.40
C GLN A 246 -17.31 -20.34 -13.85
N LYS A 247 -18.04 -21.05 -12.97
CA LYS A 247 -19.39 -21.54 -13.25
C LYS A 247 -20.49 -20.53 -12.92
N SER A 248 -20.34 -19.81 -11.81
CA SER A 248 -21.41 -18.95 -11.25
C SER A 248 -21.31 -17.49 -11.67
N ASN A 249 -20.11 -16.93 -11.77
CA ASN A 249 -19.85 -15.56 -12.21
C ASN A 249 -18.42 -15.42 -12.77
N PRO A 250 -18.19 -15.79 -14.05
CA PRO A 250 -16.85 -15.85 -14.65
C PRO A 250 -16.07 -14.54 -14.57
N ASN A 251 -16.76 -13.40 -14.58
CA ASN A 251 -16.14 -12.07 -14.52
C ASN A 251 -15.41 -11.81 -13.20
N LEU A 252 -15.77 -12.53 -12.12
CA LEU A 252 -15.13 -12.39 -10.81
C LEU A 252 -13.82 -13.16 -10.67
N VAL A 253 -13.52 -14.11 -11.57
CA VAL A 253 -12.31 -14.94 -11.49
C VAL A 253 -11.02 -14.09 -11.48
N LYS A 254 -10.98 -13.03 -12.30
CA LYS A 254 -9.84 -12.09 -12.35
C LYS A 254 -9.67 -11.24 -11.08
N HIS A 255 -10.69 -11.21 -10.21
CA HIS A 255 -10.70 -10.44 -8.97
C HIS A 255 -10.35 -11.27 -7.74
N ILE A 256 -10.12 -12.59 -7.89
CA ILE A 256 -9.57 -13.42 -6.82
C ILE A 256 -8.11 -13.00 -6.59
N LYS A 257 -7.78 -12.67 -5.34
CA LYS A 257 -6.48 -12.15 -4.91
C LYS A 257 -6.13 -12.75 -3.55
N VAL A 258 -5.38 -13.84 -3.53
CA VAL A 258 -5.03 -14.58 -2.31
C VAL A 258 -3.55 -14.38 -1.99
N ILE A 259 -3.26 -13.87 -0.80
CA ILE A 259 -1.91 -13.70 -0.27
C ILE A 259 -1.64 -14.84 0.72
N ILE A 260 -0.53 -15.55 0.54
CA ILE A 260 -0.07 -16.62 1.43
C ILE A 260 0.98 -16.03 2.38
N GLY A 261 0.60 -15.80 3.64
CA GLY A 261 1.49 -15.30 4.69
C GLY A 261 2.68 -16.21 4.93
N HIS A 262 3.82 -15.63 5.33
CA HIS A 262 5.02 -16.35 5.79
C HIS A 262 5.46 -17.52 4.87
N CYS A 263 5.19 -17.42 3.57
CA CYS A 263 5.22 -18.58 2.68
C CYS A 263 6.61 -19.20 2.56
N ALA A 264 7.65 -18.40 2.76
CA ALA A 264 9.04 -18.83 2.73
C ALA A 264 9.53 -19.51 4.02
N ALA A 265 8.88 -19.25 5.16
CA ALA A 265 9.36 -19.68 6.47
C ALA A 265 9.29 -21.21 6.61
N GLY A 266 10.46 -21.86 6.47
CA GLY A 266 10.61 -23.31 6.52
C GLY A 266 10.34 -24.03 5.19
N ASN A 267 10.17 -23.31 4.07
CA ASN A 267 9.83 -23.89 2.76
C ASN A 267 10.79 -23.48 1.63
N ILE A 268 12.04 -23.10 1.97
CA ILE A 268 13.05 -22.74 0.97
C ILE A 268 13.41 -23.97 0.14
N GLY A 269 13.31 -23.85 -1.18
CA GLY A 269 13.57 -24.95 -2.12
C GLY A 269 12.43 -25.96 -2.24
N ASP A 270 11.28 -25.74 -1.60
CA ASP A 270 10.12 -26.61 -1.76
C ASP A 270 9.33 -26.23 -3.02
N GLU A 271 9.45 -27.07 -4.06
CA GLU A 271 8.86 -26.80 -5.37
C GLU A 271 7.33 -26.81 -5.37
N GLU A 272 6.69 -27.55 -4.46
CA GLU A 272 5.22 -27.56 -4.35
C GLU A 272 4.72 -26.25 -3.73
N VAL A 273 5.44 -25.74 -2.72
CA VAL A 273 5.16 -24.41 -2.15
C VAL A 273 5.44 -23.32 -3.18
N TYR A 274 6.52 -23.42 -3.95
CA TYR A 274 6.80 -22.48 -5.04
C TYR A 274 5.70 -22.50 -6.10
N ALA A 275 5.18 -23.67 -6.48
CA ALA A 275 4.03 -23.80 -7.39
C ALA A 275 2.76 -23.16 -6.82
N ALA A 276 2.50 -23.36 -5.53
CA ALA A 276 1.37 -22.72 -4.84
C ALA A 276 1.46 -21.19 -4.81
N ILE A 277 2.67 -20.64 -4.67
CA ILE A 277 2.92 -19.18 -4.71
C ILE A 277 2.71 -18.65 -6.13
N ALA A 278 3.21 -19.38 -7.13
CA ALA A 278 3.24 -18.98 -8.54
C ALA A 278 1.92 -19.24 -9.32
N ASP A 279 0.90 -19.80 -8.69
CA ASP A 279 -0.39 -20.03 -9.33
C ASP A 279 -1.09 -18.71 -9.71
N ASP A 280 -2.03 -18.80 -10.63
CA ASP A 280 -2.92 -17.68 -10.92
C ASP A 280 -3.67 -17.26 -9.65
N ASN A 281 -3.93 -15.98 -9.44
CA ASN A 281 -4.62 -15.45 -8.25
C ASN A 281 -3.93 -15.62 -6.89
N THR A 282 -2.77 -16.28 -6.79
CA THR A 282 -1.97 -16.35 -5.55
C THR A 282 -0.79 -15.40 -5.58
N ILE A 283 -0.30 -15.06 -4.40
CA ILE A 283 0.95 -14.32 -4.19
C ILE A 283 1.53 -14.68 -2.82
N GLY A 284 2.85 -14.78 -2.71
CA GLY A 284 3.55 -15.09 -1.47
C GLY A 284 3.90 -13.82 -0.70
N GLU A 285 3.72 -13.83 0.61
CA GLU A 285 4.20 -12.80 1.53
C GLU A 285 5.38 -13.36 2.34
N ILE A 286 6.42 -12.56 2.51
CA ILE A 286 7.79 -13.02 2.81
C ILE A 286 8.30 -12.71 4.22
N SER A 287 7.45 -12.18 5.09
CA SER A 287 7.78 -11.93 6.50
C SER A 287 8.32 -13.19 7.18
N MET A 288 8.94 -13.00 8.36
CA MET A 288 9.74 -13.99 9.10
C MET A 288 11.11 -14.35 8.51
N MET A 289 11.39 -14.05 7.23
CA MET A 289 12.74 -14.30 6.69
C MET A 289 13.75 -13.29 7.21
N HIS A 290 14.99 -13.75 7.45
CA HIS A 290 16.13 -12.89 7.75
C HIS A 290 17.46 -13.56 7.35
N GLY A 291 18.52 -12.78 7.20
CA GLY A 291 19.87 -13.24 6.89
C GLY A 291 19.97 -14.07 5.62
N LEU A 292 20.72 -15.18 5.69
CA LEU A 292 20.97 -16.06 4.54
C LEU A 292 19.68 -16.69 3.97
N ALA A 293 18.65 -16.85 4.79
CA ALA A 293 17.37 -17.39 4.35
C ALA A 293 16.71 -16.50 3.28
N CYS A 294 16.81 -15.17 3.40
CA CYS A 294 16.31 -14.24 2.39
C CYS A 294 16.97 -14.53 1.02
N ASN A 295 18.29 -14.58 1.00
CA ASN A 295 19.08 -14.84 -0.21
C ASN A 295 18.71 -16.20 -0.85
N GLN A 296 18.73 -17.26 -0.05
CA GLN A 296 18.41 -18.61 -0.53
C GLN A 296 16.99 -18.69 -1.10
N PHE A 297 16.01 -18.07 -0.45
CA PHE A 297 14.63 -18.07 -0.93
C PHE A 297 14.49 -17.31 -2.26
N TYR A 298 14.92 -16.05 -2.34
CA TYR A 298 14.73 -15.26 -3.56
C TYR A 298 15.46 -15.86 -4.76
N ILE A 299 16.72 -16.26 -4.58
CA ILE A 299 17.52 -16.84 -5.67
C ILE A 299 16.99 -18.23 -6.04
N GLY A 300 16.61 -19.04 -5.05
CA GLY A 300 16.01 -20.35 -5.26
C GLY A 300 14.68 -20.27 -6.02
N PHE A 301 13.76 -19.44 -5.54
CA PHE A 301 12.45 -19.24 -6.15
C PHE A 301 12.56 -18.69 -7.57
N LYS A 302 13.40 -17.67 -7.80
CA LYS A 302 13.67 -17.13 -9.14
C LYS A 302 14.22 -18.20 -10.07
N LYS A 303 15.22 -18.97 -9.63
CA LYS A 303 15.84 -20.03 -10.44
C LYS A 303 14.80 -21.08 -10.84
N TRP A 304 14.08 -21.60 -9.85
CA TRP A 304 13.01 -22.57 -10.07
C TRP A 304 11.95 -22.02 -11.03
N TYR A 305 11.50 -20.78 -10.83
CA TYR A 305 10.46 -20.16 -11.64
C TYR A 305 10.89 -20.04 -13.10
N ASN A 306 12.09 -19.52 -13.36
CA ASN A 306 12.60 -19.38 -14.72
C ASN A 306 12.80 -20.73 -15.44
N GLN A 307 13.01 -21.81 -14.69
CA GLN A 307 13.19 -23.16 -15.23
C GLN A 307 11.86 -23.87 -15.51
N THR A 308 10.86 -23.68 -14.64
CA THR A 308 9.65 -24.51 -14.60
C THR A 308 8.38 -23.77 -15.00
N HIS A 309 8.34 -22.44 -14.83
CA HIS A 309 7.14 -21.63 -15.01
C HIS A 309 7.33 -20.62 -16.14
N LYS A 310 6.60 -20.83 -17.23
CA LYS A 310 6.49 -19.90 -18.36
C LYS A 310 5.07 -19.33 -18.43
N ASN A 311 4.61 -18.72 -17.35
CA ASN A 311 3.32 -18.03 -17.36
C ASN A 311 3.50 -16.57 -17.85
N LYS A 312 2.45 -15.75 -17.80
CA LYS A 312 2.46 -14.36 -18.28
C LYS A 312 3.16 -13.38 -17.34
N ARG A 313 3.52 -13.82 -16.13
CA ARG A 313 4.15 -13.01 -15.09
C ARG A 313 5.66 -13.25 -15.04
N VAL A 314 6.37 -12.37 -14.36
CA VAL A 314 7.74 -12.64 -13.92
C VAL A 314 7.75 -13.14 -12.47
N TRP A 315 8.79 -13.86 -12.06
CA TRP A 315 8.88 -14.50 -10.74
C TRP A 315 8.56 -13.53 -9.58
N SER A 316 9.09 -12.30 -9.66
CA SER A 316 8.93 -11.26 -8.64
C SER A 316 7.52 -10.72 -8.53
N GLU A 317 6.64 -10.90 -9.52
CA GLU A 317 5.23 -10.53 -9.46
C GLU A 317 4.38 -11.47 -8.58
N ASN A 318 5.00 -12.53 -8.07
CA ASN A 318 4.38 -13.52 -7.20
C ASN A 318 4.83 -13.36 -5.74
N LEU A 319 5.48 -12.25 -5.38
CA LEU A 319 5.93 -11.98 -4.01
C LEU A 319 5.58 -10.55 -3.56
N ILE A 320 5.22 -10.38 -2.29
CA ILE A 320 5.12 -9.07 -1.63
C ILE A 320 5.98 -9.04 -0.38
N TYR A 321 6.54 -7.88 -0.07
CA TYR A 321 7.18 -7.58 1.20
C TYR A 321 6.16 -7.43 2.33
N GLY A 322 6.48 -7.96 3.51
CA GLY A 322 5.76 -7.75 4.75
C GLY A 322 6.67 -7.97 5.97
N SER A 323 6.35 -7.33 7.09
CA SER A 323 7.19 -7.37 8.30
C SER A 323 6.67 -8.32 9.37
N ASP A 324 5.36 -8.50 9.43
CA ASP A 324 4.60 -9.14 10.50
C ASP A 324 4.88 -8.54 11.89
N TYR A 325 5.03 -7.21 11.94
CA TYR A 325 5.16 -6.47 13.19
C TYR A 325 3.85 -6.49 14.00
N PRO A 326 3.86 -6.68 15.33
CA PRO A 326 5.01 -6.73 16.24
C PRO A 326 5.54 -8.12 16.59
N TYR A 327 5.11 -9.18 15.90
CA TYR A 327 5.64 -10.51 16.14
C TYR A 327 7.11 -10.64 15.70
N PHE A 328 7.50 -9.89 14.68
CA PHE A 328 8.88 -9.83 14.20
C PHE A 328 9.46 -8.42 14.28
N PHE A 329 10.79 -8.39 14.47
CA PHE A 329 11.56 -7.17 14.73
C PHE A 329 12.29 -6.66 13.48
N GLU A 330 12.88 -5.48 13.60
CA GLU A 330 13.43 -4.68 12.51
C GLU A 330 14.49 -5.42 11.68
N LYS A 331 15.16 -6.42 12.27
CA LYS A 331 16.12 -7.27 11.55
C LYS A 331 15.46 -8.02 10.39
N HIS A 332 14.27 -8.60 10.58
CA HIS A 332 13.59 -9.38 9.54
C HIS A 332 13.20 -8.48 8.36
N ALA A 333 12.59 -7.33 8.69
CA ALA A 333 12.24 -6.30 7.74
C ALA A 333 13.46 -5.77 6.96
N ALA A 334 14.52 -5.34 7.67
CA ALA A 334 15.70 -4.74 7.08
C ALA A 334 16.52 -5.73 6.23
N ASP A 335 16.64 -6.99 6.64
CA ASP A 335 17.38 -8.00 5.87
C ASP A 335 16.71 -8.28 4.51
N ASN A 336 15.37 -8.26 4.45
CA ASN A 336 14.64 -8.39 3.18
C ASN A 336 14.89 -7.20 2.24
N ILE A 337 14.72 -5.98 2.75
CA ILE A 337 14.94 -4.76 1.96
C ILE A 337 16.39 -4.68 1.50
N SER A 338 17.35 -4.84 2.43
CA SER A 338 18.78 -4.73 2.12
C SER A 338 19.24 -5.74 1.08
N PHE A 339 18.76 -7.00 1.12
CA PHE A 339 19.11 -7.97 0.10
C PHE A 339 18.59 -7.57 -1.28
N LEU A 340 17.33 -7.14 -1.41
CA LEU A 340 16.72 -6.73 -2.68
C LEU A 340 17.37 -5.50 -3.34
N ILE A 341 18.15 -4.72 -2.58
CA ILE A 341 18.93 -3.57 -3.06
C ILE A 341 20.44 -3.81 -3.01
N SER A 342 20.88 -5.04 -2.73
CA SER A 342 22.30 -5.38 -2.60
C SER A 342 22.95 -5.68 -3.94
N LYS A 343 24.26 -5.43 -4.03
CA LYS A 343 25.10 -5.85 -5.17
C LYS A 343 24.93 -7.34 -5.47
N GLU A 344 24.93 -8.18 -4.43
CA GLU A 344 24.80 -9.63 -4.56
C GLU A 344 23.50 -10.04 -5.28
N PHE A 345 22.38 -9.40 -4.96
CA PHE A 345 21.10 -9.70 -5.63
C PHE A 345 21.16 -9.43 -7.13
N PHE A 346 21.72 -8.28 -7.52
CA PHE A 346 21.84 -7.91 -8.93
C PHE A 346 22.89 -8.76 -9.66
N GLU A 347 24.02 -9.10 -9.03
CA GLU A 347 25.03 -10.01 -9.60
C GLU A 347 24.49 -11.42 -9.83
N LYS A 348 23.55 -11.88 -9.00
CA LYS A 348 22.78 -13.12 -9.24
C LYS A 348 21.61 -12.93 -10.22
N GLY A 349 21.66 -11.85 -10.99
CA GLY A 349 20.77 -11.48 -12.09
C GLY A 349 19.43 -10.89 -11.67
N GLY A 350 19.26 -10.47 -10.41
CA GLY A 350 18.07 -9.72 -9.99
C GLY A 350 17.91 -8.46 -10.82
N LYS A 351 16.67 -8.00 -11.03
CA LYS A 351 16.38 -6.79 -11.80
C LYS A 351 15.82 -5.68 -10.92
N LEU A 352 15.96 -4.44 -11.37
CA LEU A 352 15.35 -3.27 -10.72
C LEU A 352 13.83 -3.40 -10.62
N THR A 353 13.19 -3.99 -11.63
CA THR A 353 11.75 -4.30 -11.63
C THR A 353 11.39 -5.36 -10.61
N ASP A 354 12.28 -6.31 -10.30
CA ASP A 354 12.05 -7.31 -9.26
C ASP A 354 11.99 -6.66 -7.88
N THR A 355 12.94 -5.76 -7.59
CA THR A 355 12.96 -4.94 -6.36
C THR A 355 11.68 -4.11 -6.24
N ALA A 356 11.28 -3.40 -7.30
CA ALA A 356 10.07 -2.58 -7.31
C ALA A 356 8.80 -3.41 -7.07
N ASN A 357 8.66 -4.56 -7.76
CA ASN A 357 7.56 -5.49 -7.62
C ASN A 357 7.37 -5.92 -6.17
N ILE A 358 8.43 -6.46 -5.57
CA ILE A 358 8.39 -7.07 -4.24
C ILE A 358 8.18 -6.02 -3.15
N LEU A 359 8.89 -4.89 -3.22
CA LEU A 359 8.85 -3.89 -2.15
C LEU A 359 7.54 -3.12 -2.06
N GLY A 360 6.77 -2.97 -3.14
CA GLY A 360 5.51 -2.22 -3.05
C GLY A 360 4.57 -2.34 -4.22
N ILE A 361 5.06 -2.48 -5.46
CA ILE A 361 4.21 -2.45 -6.65
C ILE A 361 3.18 -3.58 -6.66
N ASN A 362 3.56 -4.78 -6.23
CA ASN A 362 2.61 -5.89 -6.14
C ASN A 362 1.52 -5.64 -5.10
N MET A 363 1.86 -5.05 -3.95
CA MET A 363 0.85 -4.67 -2.96
C MET A 363 -0.13 -3.64 -3.53
N ILE A 364 0.35 -2.66 -4.30
CA ILE A 364 -0.51 -1.68 -5.00
C ILE A 364 -1.45 -2.36 -6.00
N ARG A 365 -0.94 -3.28 -6.84
CA ARG A 365 -1.73 -4.02 -7.84
C ARG A 365 -2.89 -4.80 -7.23
N LEU A 366 -2.73 -5.26 -5.99
CA LEU A 366 -3.77 -6.01 -5.29
C LEU A 366 -4.90 -5.13 -4.77
N LEU A 367 -4.69 -3.83 -4.57
CA LEU A 367 -5.70 -2.95 -4.02
C LEU A 367 -6.84 -2.71 -5.02
N PRO A 368 -8.10 -2.56 -4.54
CA PRO A 368 -9.27 -2.44 -5.42
C PRO A 368 -9.19 -1.25 -6.38
N GLU A 369 -8.58 -0.15 -5.96
CA GLU A 369 -8.44 1.11 -6.72
C GLU A 369 -7.66 0.97 -8.04
N TYR A 370 -6.89 -0.11 -8.19
CA TYR A 370 -6.11 -0.39 -9.40
C TYR A 370 -6.70 -1.52 -10.25
N SER A 371 -7.90 -2.01 -9.89
CA SER A 371 -8.56 -3.13 -10.54
C SER A 371 -10.05 -2.91 -10.82
N LEU A 372 -10.65 -1.89 -10.20
CA LEU A 372 -12.03 -1.47 -10.40
C LEU A 372 -12.07 0.02 -10.80
N PRO A 373 -13.10 0.44 -11.55
CA PRO A 373 -13.38 1.86 -11.75
C PRO A 373 -13.56 2.56 -10.40
N HIS A 374 -12.79 3.63 -10.15
CA HIS A 374 -12.89 4.41 -8.91
C HIS A 374 -13.59 5.74 -9.22
N LYS A 375 -14.86 5.85 -8.84
CA LYS A 375 -15.74 6.98 -9.22
C LYS A 375 -16.10 7.88 -8.04
N GLN A 376 -16.41 9.13 -8.34
CA GLN A 376 -17.05 10.03 -7.38
C GLN A 376 -18.54 9.73 -7.31
N GLU A 377 -18.98 9.13 -6.20
CA GLU A 377 -20.37 8.68 -6.03
C GLU A 377 -21.31 9.79 -5.55
N HIS A 378 -20.78 10.73 -4.76
CA HIS A 378 -21.57 11.78 -4.15
C HIS A 378 -21.55 13.06 -4.97
N ASP A 379 -22.70 13.73 -5.00
CA ASP A 379 -22.81 15.05 -5.57
C ASP A 379 -22.15 16.07 -4.64
N ILE A 380 -21.07 16.67 -5.13
CA ILE A 380 -20.31 17.71 -4.44
C ILE A 380 -20.00 18.78 -5.47
N LYS A 381 -20.03 20.05 -5.05
CA LYS A 381 -19.64 21.17 -5.89
C LYS A 381 -18.20 20.94 -6.37
N PRO A 382 -17.96 20.68 -7.67
CA PRO A 382 -16.62 20.46 -8.16
C PRO A 382 -15.85 21.77 -8.08
N GLN A 383 -14.57 21.67 -7.76
CA GLN A 383 -13.63 22.78 -7.82
C GLN A 383 -12.41 22.33 -8.59
N SER A 384 -11.86 23.22 -9.41
CA SER A 384 -10.68 22.95 -10.22
C SER A 384 -9.86 24.23 -10.31
N ALA A 385 -8.54 24.13 -10.15
CA ALA A 385 -7.63 25.26 -10.29
C ALA A 385 -6.29 24.80 -10.86
N TYR A 386 -5.76 25.57 -11.82
CA TYR A 386 -4.36 25.48 -12.21
C TYR A 386 -3.51 26.16 -11.14
N ILE A 387 -2.56 25.44 -10.57
CA ILE A 387 -1.63 25.93 -9.56
C ILE A 387 -0.28 26.15 -10.23
N GLN A 388 0.12 27.42 -10.34
CA GLN A 388 1.40 27.80 -10.91
C GLN A 388 2.41 28.09 -9.81
N ASN A 389 3.69 27.88 -10.10
CA ASN A 389 4.75 28.34 -9.23
C ASN A 389 4.60 29.84 -8.96
N ASP A 390 4.82 30.25 -7.71
CA ASP A 390 5.12 31.63 -7.36
C ASP A 390 6.65 31.83 -7.39
N GLN A 391 7.12 33.08 -7.38
CA GLN A 391 8.55 33.42 -7.51
C GLN A 391 9.45 32.60 -6.57
N ASN A 392 8.95 32.24 -5.38
CA ASN A 392 9.71 31.51 -4.37
C ASN A 392 9.07 30.19 -3.94
N THR A 393 7.90 29.82 -4.47
CA THR A 393 7.13 28.67 -3.96
C THR A 393 6.72 27.75 -5.11
N PRO A 394 7.23 26.50 -5.13
CA PRO A 394 6.79 25.50 -6.09
C PRO A 394 5.29 25.23 -6.00
N SER A 395 4.66 24.94 -7.14
CA SER A 395 3.25 24.56 -7.21
C SER A 395 2.90 23.33 -6.35
N THR A 396 3.84 22.38 -6.17
CA THR A 396 3.67 21.24 -5.23
C THR A 396 3.43 21.74 -3.81
N ASP A 397 4.23 22.70 -3.35
CA ASP A 397 4.18 23.23 -1.98
C ASP A 397 2.88 24.01 -1.78
N ILE A 398 2.44 24.77 -2.79
CA ILE A 398 1.15 25.49 -2.75
C ILE A 398 -0.01 24.51 -2.59
N ILE A 399 0.00 23.39 -3.33
CA ILE A 399 -1.04 22.36 -3.20
C ILE A 399 -0.96 21.69 -1.82
N ALA A 400 0.25 21.29 -1.39
CA ALA A 400 0.45 20.63 -0.11
C ALA A 400 0.00 21.50 1.06
N GLU A 401 0.31 22.80 1.04
CA GLU A 401 -0.12 23.77 2.05
C GLU A 401 -1.64 24.00 2.01
N ALA A 402 -2.26 24.06 0.83
CA ALA A 402 -3.72 24.16 0.71
C ALA A 402 -4.43 22.92 1.29
N ILE A 403 -3.93 21.71 1.00
CA ILE A 403 -4.45 20.45 1.56
C ILE A 403 -4.22 20.42 3.09
N ALA A 404 -3.03 20.79 3.55
CA ALA A 404 -2.68 20.91 4.96
C ALA A 404 -3.65 21.84 5.70
N ALA A 405 -3.96 23.01 5.12
CA ALA A 405 -4.92 23.95 5.66
C ALA A 405 -6.34 23.37 5.69
N LEU A 406 -6.80 22.66 4.65
CA LEU A 406 -8.11 21.98 4.66
C LEU A 406 -8.22 20.95 5.80
N ILE A 407 -7.13 20.24 6.10
CA ILE A 407 -7.06 19.26 7.20
C ILE A 407 -7.04 19.96 8.56
N GLU A 408 -6.14 20.93 8.73
CA GLU A 408 -5.90 21.57 10.03
C GLU A 408 -7.10 22.43 10.46
N TYR A 409 -7.70 23.18 9.53
CA TYR A 409 -8.94 23.94 9.77
C TYR A 409 -10.21 23.08 9.79
N LYS A 410 -10.08 21.75 9.89
CA LYS A 410 -11.18 20.79 10.04
C LYS A 410 -12.25 20.96 8.95
N VAL A 411 -11.81 21.18 7.71
CA VAL A 411 -12.71 21.17 6.54
C VAL A 411 -12.88 19.73 6.07
N ILE A 412 -11.78 18.99 5.97
CA ILE A 412 -11.75 17.60 5.50
C ILE A 412 -10.99 16.69 6.48
N ASN A 413 -11.33 15.40 6.46
CA ASN A 413 -10.52 14.33 7.00
C ASN A 413 -10.13 13.38 5.85
N PRO A 414 -8.85 13.31 5.46
CA PRO A 414 -8.35 12.33 4.51
C PRO A 414 -8.59 10.92 5.04
N THR A 415 -9.10 10.05 4.18
CA THR A 415 -9.40 8.64 4.50
C THR A 415 -8.51 7.67 3.76
N LYS A 416 -7.91 8.09 2.63
CA LYS A 416 -7.07 7.23 1.80
C LYS A 416 -6.15 8.05 0.90
N LEU A 417 -4.93 7.55 0.70
CA LEU A 417 -4.02 8.00 -0.35
C LEU A 417 -3.92 6.95 -1.47
N ILE A 418 -4.04 7.40 -2.71
CA ILE A 418 -3.92 6.58 -3.92
C ILE A 418 -2.83 7.19 -4.81
N TYR A 419 -1.84 6.38 -5.17
CA TYR A 419 -0.73 6.77 -6.04
C TYR A 419 -1.17 6.80 -7.51
N MET A 420 -0.54 7.68 -8.29
CA MET A 420 -0.70 7.73 -9.73
C MET A 420 0.59 7.35 -10.44
N PHE A 421 0.43 6.77 -11.62
CA PHE A 421 1.51 6.18 -12.39
C PHE A 421 1.50 6.69 -13.84
N ASN A 422 2.68 6.95 -14.39
CA ASN A 422 2.86 7.29 -15.78
C ASN A 422 2.89 6.04 -16.65
N GLN A 423 1.79 5.78 -17.36
CA GLN A 423 1.57 4.66 -18.30
C GLN A 423 1.57 3.27 -17.66
N ASN A 424 2.46 2.98 -16.71
CA ASN A 424 2.61 1.70 -16.04
C ASN A 424 3.11 1.87 -14.60
N PHE A 425 3.01 0.80 -13.80
CA PHE A 425 3.35 0.80 -12.37
C PHE A 425 4.80 1.15 -12.01
N TYR A 426 5.75 1.09 -12.95
CA TYR A 426 7.16 1.33 -12.67
C TYR A 426 7.56 2.80 -12.75
N ASN A 427 6.66 3.65 -13.25
CA ASN A 427 6.86 5.07 -13.37
C ASN A 427 5.94 5.81 -12.41
N ILE A 428 6.23 5.75 -11.12
CA ILE A 428 5.47 6.52 -10.13
C ILE A 428 5.68 8.02 -10.40
N ASN A 429 4.58 8.77 -10.46
CA ASN A 429 4.63 10.22 -10.50
C ASN A 429 4.44 10.79 -9.08
N GLU A 430 4.82 12.05 -8.87
CA GLU A 430 4.47 12.79 -7.64
C GLU A 430 3.03 13.32 -7.68
N GLU A 431 2.15 12.53 -8.28
CA GLU A 431 0.74 12.80 -8.49
C GLU A 431 -0.07 11.86 -7.61
N ILE A 432 -1.15 12.36 -7.04
CA ILE A 432 -1.93 11.61 -6.08
C ILE A 432 -3.42 11.90 -6.20
N LEU A 433 -4.22 10.94 -5.72
CA LEU A 433 -5.61 11.13 -5.38
C LEU A 433 -5.79 10.89 -3.88
N ILE A 434 -6.50 11.78 -3.20
CA ILE A 434 -6.87 11.62 -1.80
C ILE A 434 -8.40 11.47 -1.72
N ASP A 435 -8.88 10.36 -1.18
CA ASP A 435 -10.28 10.22 -0.77
C ASP A 435 -10.46 10.93 0.59
N CYS A 436 -11.44 11.80 0.69
CA CYS A 436 -11.69 12.63 1.87
C CYS A 436 -13.15 12.57 2.29
N VAL A 437 -13.42 12.83 3.56
CA VAL A 437 -14.77 13.12 4.09
C VAL A 437 -14.80 14.52 4.68
N SER A 438 -15.92 15.22 4.52
CA SER A 438 -16.14 16.49 5.22
C SER A 438 -16.25 16.26 6.71
N VAL A 439 -15.53 17.06 7.51
CA VAL A 439 -15.61 16.96 8.98
C VAL A 439 -16.97 17.45 9.49
N LYS A 440 -17.55 18.47 8.84
CA LYS A 440 -18.85 19.04 9.23
C LYS A 440 -20.03 18.18 8.80
N ASN A 441 -19.91 17.50 7.66
CA ASN A 441 -20.95 16.61 7.15
C ASN A 441 -20.33 15.33 6.60
N PRO A 442 -20.17 14.28 7.43
CA PRO A 442 -19.51 13.03 7.03
C PRO A 442 -20.16 12.29 5.86
N ASN A 443 -21.40 12.63 5.49
CA ASN A 443 -22.05 12.09 4.28
C ASN A 443 -21.48 12.69 2.98
N ILE A 444 -20.76 13.81 3.06
CA ILE A 444 -20.05 14.39 1.92
C ILE A 444 -18.67 13.76 1.85
N GLN A 445 -18.48 12.89 0.88
CA GLN A 445 -17.19 12.33 0.50
C GLN A 445 -16.72 12.94 -0.81
N SER A 446 -15.43 13.19 -0.92
CA SER A 446 -14.83 13.84 -2.08
C SER A 446 -13.52 13.17 -2.45
N LYS A 447 -13.07 13.45 -3.67
CA LYS A 447 -11.81 13.00 -4.21
C LYS A 447 -11.01 14.21 -4.66
N ILE A 448 -9.86 14.44 -4.02
CA ILE A 448 -8.95 15.53 -4.33
C ILE A 448 -7.80 14.98 -5.17
N LEU A 449 -7.74 15.37 -6.43
CA LEU A 449 -6.65 15.07 -7.35
C LEU A 449 -5.63 16.21 -7.31
N ALA A 450 -4.36 15.84 -7.21
CA ALA A 450 -3.22 16.71 -7.41
C ALA A 450 -2.30 16.07 -8.46
N MET A 451 -2.11 16.73 -9.60
CA MET A 451 -1.29 16.15 -10.67
C MET A 451 -0.55 17.21 -11.50
N ASP A 452 0.47 16.76 -12.25
CA ASP A 452 1.22 17.60 -13.18
C ASP A 452 0.45 17.78 -14.48
N ILE A 453 0.47 18.99 -15.03
CA ILE A 453 -0.10 19.25 -16.36
C ILE A 453 0.98 19.69 -17.35
N PHE A 454 1.75 20.72 -17.00
CA PHE A 454 2.86 21.23 -17.82
C PHE A 454 4.04 21.59 -16.93
N ASN A 455 5.20 21.88 -17.53
CA ASN A 455 6.36 22.38 -16.78
C ASN A 455 5.95 23.63 -15.96
N ASN A 456 6.10 23.54 -14.63
CA ASN A 456 5.77 24.59 -13.64
C ASN A 456 4.28 24.87 -13.37
N ALA A 457 3.37 24.00 -13.83
CA ALA A 457 1.94 24.12 -13.55
C ALA A 457 1.33 22.76 -13.21
N LYS A 458 0.66 22.72 -12.06
CA LYS A 458 -0.10 21.57 -11.57
C LYS A 458 -1.59 21.87 -11.61
N ILE A 459 -2.42 20.85 -11.42
CA ILE A 459 -3.84 21.02 -11.15
C ILE A 459 -4.16 20.43 -9.80
N MET A 460 -5.04 21.13 -9.09
CA MET A 460 -5.78 20.58 -7.98
C MET A 460 -7.25 20.53 -8.37
N LYS A 461 -7.92 19.40 -8.15
CA LYS A 461 -9.32 19.21 -8.55
C LYS A 461 -10.11 18.38 -7.54
N ILE A 462 -11.32 18.81 -7.23
CA ILE A 462 -12.37 18.02 -6.60
C ILE A 462 -13.28 17.46 -7.69
N PHE A 463 -13.46 16.14 -7.69
CA PHE A 463 -14.26 15.44 -8.67
C PHE A 463 -15.73 15.85 -8.57
N LYS A 464 -16.42 15.98 -9.71
CA LYS A 464 -17.90 16.01 -9.74
C LYS A 464 -18.43 14.58 -9.71
N LYS A 465 -19.73 14.43 -9.44
CA LYS A 465 -20.41 13.14 -9.53
C LYS A 465 -20.12 12.45 -10.87
N ASP A 466 -19.89 11.14 -10.81
CA ASP A 466 -19.58 10.24 -11.93
C ASP A 466 -18.23 10.46 -12.61
N ASP A 467 -17.42 11.43 -12.16
CA ASP A 467 -16.02 11.50 -12.57
C ASP A 467 -15.31 10.20 -12.16
N GLU A 468 -14.52 9.65 -13.08
CA GLU A 468 -13.79 8.39 -12.91
C GLU A 468 -12.29 8.65 -12.86
N PHE A 469 -11.63 8.13 -11.83
CA PHE A 469 -10.19 8.20 -11.67
C PHE A 469 -9.47 7.22 -12.58
N LYS A 470 -8.40 7.69 -13.22
CA LYS A 470 -7.49 6.88 -14.04
C LYS A 470 -6.11 6.80 -13.37
N PRO A 471 -5.75 5.67 -12.74
CA PRO A 471 -4.45 5.53 -12.05
C PRO A 471 -3.24 5.50 -12.98
N PHE A 472 -3.43 5.20 -14.28
CA PHE A 472 -2.35 5.08 -15.27
C PHE A 472 -2.43 6.13 -16.37
N GLY A 473 -1.27 6.63 -16.77
CA GLY A 473 -1.07 7.40 -17.99
C GLY A 473 -1.15 8.91 -17.80
N GLY A 474 -1.53 9.39 -16.62
CA GLY A 474 -2.02 10.77 -16.47
C GLY A 474 -3.12 11.06 -17.48
N TYR A 475 -3.68 12.26 -17.47
CA TYR A 475 -4.60 12.71 -18.53
C TYR A 475 -3.81 13.18 -19.77
N LYS A 476 -2.68 12.51 -20.08
CA LYS A 476 -1.60 12.96 -20.98
C LYS A 476 -2.03 13.13 -22.43
N PHE A 477 -2.95 12.29 -22.91
CA PHE A 477 -3.62 12.51 -24.17
C PHE A 477 -4.93 13.15 -23.82
N PHE A 478 -4.95 14.48 -23.75
CA PHE A 478 -6.15 15.29 -23.54
C PHE A 478 -7.22 14.98 -24.59
N SER A 479 -7.87 13.82 -24.46
CA SER A 479 -9.09 13.51 -25.20
C SER A 479 -10.09 14.62 -24.87
N PRO A 480 -11.06 14.90 -25.74
CA PRO A 480 -12.07 15.91 -25.42
C PRO A 480 -12.71 15.70 -24.03
N LYS A 481 -12.87 14.44 -23.60
CA LYS A 481 -13.34 14.09 -22.25
C LYS A 481 -12.35 14.48 -21.15
N ASP A 482 -11.07 14.21 -21.34
CA ASP A 482 -10.01 14.55 -20.38
C ASP A 482 -9.81 16.07 -20.29
N ARG A 483 -9.97 16.81 -21.39
CA ARG A 483 -9.96 18.29 -21.39
C ARG A 483 -11.10 18.86 -20.56
N LEU A 484 -12.32 18.36 -20.78
CA LEU A 484 -13.48 18.78 -20.00
C LEU A 484 -13.33 18.43 -18.52
N PHE A 485 -12.73 17.27 -18.22
CA PHE A 485 -12.44 16.86 -16.86
C PHE A 485 -11.42 17.78 -16.18
N LEU A 486 -10.30 18.11 -16.85
CA LEU A 486 -9.25 18.96 -16.30
C LEU A 486 -9.51 20.47 -16.44
N HIS A 487 -10.62 20.88 -17.07
CA HIS A 487 -10.90 22.29 -17.31
C HIS A 487 -10.92 23.10 -15.99
N SER A 488 -10.26 24.25 -16.01
CA SER A 488 -10.34 25.28 -14.99
C SER A 488 -10.13 26.64 -15.63
N ASP A 489 -10.93 27.62 -15.22
CA ASP A 489 -10.76 29.03 -15.59
C ASP A 489 -9.95 29.81 -14.55
N ILE A 490 -9.45 29.13 -13.52
CA ILE A 490 -8.85 29.75 -12.34
C ILE A 490 -7.38 29.34 -12.25
N ILE A 491 -6.51 30.34 -12.18
CA ILE A 491 -5.08 30.16 -11.92
C ILE A 491 -4.77 30.71 -10.53
N LEU A 492 -4.18 29.88 -9.68
CA LEU A 492 -3.80 30.26 -8.32
C LEU A 492 -2.29 30.11 -8.16
N LYS A 493 -1.68 31.07 -7.47
CA LYS A 493 -0.26 31.11 -7.12
C LYS A 493 -0.03 31.22 -5.62
N ASN A 494 -1.11 31.26 -4.84
CA ASN A 494 -1.06 31.49 -3.41
C ASN A 494 -1.82 30.38 -2.66
N PRO A 495 -1.20 29.76 -1.62
CA PRO A 495 -1.83 28.70 -0.83
C PRO A 495 -3.15 29.09 -0.17
N ILE A 496 -3.28 30.33 0.34
CA ILE A 496 -4.49 30.82 1.00
C ILE A 496 -5.64 30.93 0.00
N HIS A 497 -5.36 31.40 -1.22
CA HIS A 497 -6.37 31.45 -2.27
C HIS A 497 -6.80 30.05 -2.71
N ALA A 498 -5.86 29.10 -2.83
CA ALA A 498 -6.17 27.70 -3.09
C ALA A 498 -7.04 27.10 -1.98
N PHE A 499 -6.66 27.24 -0.72
CA PHE A 499 -7.45 26.80 0.42
C PHE A 499 -8.88 27.37 0.37
N ASN A 500 -9.04 28.69 0.23
CA ASN A 500 -10.35 29.33 0.20
C ASN A 500 -11.21 28.83 -0.96
N HIS A 501 -10.61 28.65 -2.14
CA HIS A 501 -11.29 28.12 -3.32
C HIS A 501 -11.85 26.72 -3.08
N PHE A 502 -11.00 25.77 -2.66
CA PHE A 502 -11.42 24.38 -2.47
C PHE A 502 -12.33 24.18 -1.25
N LYS A 503 -12.18 25.00 -0.20
CA LYS A 503 -13.05 24.98 0.99
C LYS A 503 -14.52 25.16 0.65
N THR A 504 -14.84 25.94 -0.39
CA THR A 504 -16.23 26.19 -0.81
C THR A 504 -16.99 24.95 -1.28
N SER A 505 -16.30 23.83 -1.52
CA SER A 505 -16.93 22.55 -1.87
C SER A 505 -17.56 21.86 -0.66
N TYR A 506 -17.21 22.30 0.55
CA TYR A 506 -17.58 21.66 1.83
C TYR A 506 -18.39 22.59 2.74
N THR A 507 -18.71 23.79 2.27
CA THR A 507 -19.59 24.77 2.91
C THR A 507 -20.88 24.86 2.13
#